data_AF-A0A9D0GCI0-F1
#
_entry.id   AF-A0A9D0GCI0-F1
#
_cell.length_a   1.000
_cell.length_b   1.000
_cell.length_c   1.000
_cell.angle_alpha   90.00
_cell.angle_beta   90.00
_cell.angle_gamma   90.00
#
_symmetry.space_group_name_H-M   'P 1'
#
loop_
_entity.id
_entity.type
_entity.pdbx_description
1 polymer ?
#
loop_
_entity_poly.entity_id
_entity_poly.type
_entity_poly.pdbx_seq_one_letter_code
_entity_poly.pdbx_strand_id
1 'polypeptide(L)'
;MDQVKRFLAAFGLILLYMVAWVPPLLIWITLWRGNDAAIAIGLLGALVVMIIGFIPYLNFASKKVFYFAGEGHPVPEEKLRAIIKDVNRLDVPVWVRERGRELIVTWRYVDAKWWEILAHAGLKRVYELHIKFDDRKKEATLIDVEKSVSWRAGPTEVRLYGGFFRGIIFAYEIGKQWGIKENFQLGKVYDYKFTPQEIKTPVMNSILRNGWAVRFGIW
;
A
#
# COMPACT_ATOMS: atom_id res chain seq x y z
N MET A 1 -3.60 19.39 -2.77
CA MET A 1 -2.14 19.40 -2.51
C MET A 1 -1.48 18.49 -3.53
N ASP A 2 -0.51 19.02 -4.29
CA ASP A 2 0.19 18.31 -5.37
C ASP A 2 0.91 17.04 -4.85
N GLN A 3 1.00 16.00 -5.67
CA GLN A 3 1.64 14.72 -5.30
C GLN A 3 3.11 14.92 -4.89
N VAL A 4 3.80 15.85 -5.56
CA VAL A 4 5.19 16.21 -5.25
C VAL A 4 5.34 16.73 -3.82
N LYS A 5 4.41 17.57 -3.35
CA LYS A 5 4.45 18.13 -1.98
C LYS A 5 4.31 17.04 -0.91
N ARG A 6 3.46 16.04 -1.16
CA ARG A 6 3.29 14.89 -0.25
C ARG A 6 4.53 14.00 -0.24
N PHE A 7 5.12 13.75 -1.41
CA PHE A 7 6.40 13.04 -1.49
C PHE A 7 7.49 13.76 -0.69
N LEU A 8 7.66 15.07 -0.88
CA LEU A 8 8.61 15.88 -0.13
C LEU A 8 8.33 15.87 1.37
N ALA A 9 7.06 15.89 1.79
CA ALA A 9 6.70 15.79 3.20
C ALA A 9 7.08 14.43 3.80
N ALA A 10 6.81 13.32 3.10
CA ALA A 10 7.24 11.99 3.54
C ALA A 10 8.77 11.88 3.61
N PHE A 11 9.47 12.39 2.59
CA PHE A 11 10.92 12.42 2.56
C PHE A 11 11.50 13.25 3.71
N GLY A 12 10.96 14.45 3.97
CA GLY A 12 11.36 15.30 5.09
C GLY A 12 11.15 14.62 6.45
N LEU A 13 10.06 13.88 6.62
CA LEU A 13 9.83 13.07 7.83
C LEU A 13 10.87 11.95 7.97
N ILE A 14 11.23 11.26 6.89
CA ILE A 14 12.29 10.23 6.94
C ILE A 14 13.63 10.85 7.36
N LEU A 15 14.00 11.99 6.77
CA LEU A 15 15.21 12.70 7.16
C LEU A 15 15.18 13.15 8.63
N LEU A 16 14.04 13.67 9.09
CA LEU A 16 13.86 14.07 10.48
C LEU A 16 14.09 12.88 11.43
N TYR A 17 13.59 11.69 11.09
CA TYR A 17 13.83 10.49 11.87
C TYR A 17 15.32 10.14 11.94
N MET A 18 16.04 10.21 10.80
CA MET A 18 17.48 9.91 10.78
C MET A 18 18.27 10.93 11.61
N VAL A 19 17.95 12.22 11.50
CA VAL A 19 18.65 13.29 12.22
C VAL A 19 18.33 13.26 13.72
N ALA A 20 17.14 12.81 14.12
CA ALA A 20 16.75 12.72 15.53
C ALA A 20 17.66 11.80 16.36
N TRP A 21 18.36 10.87 15.72
CA TRP A 21 19.32 9.97 16.38
C TRP A 21 20.72 10.59 16.53
N VAL A 22 21.03 11.70 15.86
CA VAL A 22 22.37 12.32 15.95
C VAL A 22 22.70 12.79 17.38
N PRO A 23 21.84 13.54 18.09
CA PRO A 23 22.14 13.96 19.46
C PRO A 23 22.41 12.81 20.44
N PRO A 24 21.56 11.77 20.56
CA PRO A 24 21.83 10.68 21.51
C PRO A 24 23.09 9.88 21.16
N LEU A 25 23.40 9.71 19.87
CA LEU A 25 24.63 9.04 19.45
C LEU A 25 25.88 9.86 19.81
N LEU A 26 25.86 11.18 19.60
CA LEU A 26 26.96 12.06 19.99
C LEU A 26 27.16 12.08 21.52
N ILE A 27 26.07 12.10 22.28
CA ILE A 27 26.13 11.99 23.75
C ILE A 27 26.76 10.66 24.16
N TRP A 28 26.36 9.54 23.54
CA TRP A 28 26.96 8.23 23.84
C TRP A 28 28.48 8.20 23.56
N ILE A 29 28.89 8.69 22.39
CA ILE A 29 30.30 8.72 21.98
C ILE A 29 31.14 9.57 22.93
N THR A 30 30.61 10.72 23.36
CA THR A 30 31.32 11.65 24.26
C THR A 30 31.44 11.09 25.68
N LEU A 31 30.43 10.39 26.18
CA LEU A 31 30.43 9.75 27.50
C LEU A 31 31.45 8.60 27.62
N TRP A 32 31.62 7.82 26.55
CA TRP A 32 32.48 6.62 26.53
C TRP A 32 33.81 6.84 25.80
N ARG A 33 34.28 8.08 25.75
CA ARG A 33 35.52 8.46 25.07
C ARG A 33 36.72 7.66 25.63
N GLY A 34 37.46 6.99 24.76
CA GLY A 34 38.60 6.14 25.12
C GLY A 34 38.27 4.66 25.36
N ASN A 35 36.99 4.27 25.26
CA ASN A 35 36.56 2.87 25.28
C ASN A 35 35.87 2.49 23.95
N ASP A 36 36.68 2.10 22.97
CA ASP A 36 36.22 1.80 21.61
C ASP A 36 35.18 0.67 21.57
N ALA A 37 35.30 -0.32 22.46
CA ALA A 37 34.35 -1.43 22.57
C ALA A 37 32.97 -0.94 23.03
N ALA A 38 32.90 -0.07 24.04
CA ALA A 38 31.64 0.49 24.52
C ALA A 38 30.97 1.40 23.47
N ILE A 39 31.76 2.16 22.71
CA ILE A 39 31.27 2.95 21.58
C ILE A 39 30.66 2.01 20.53
N ALA A 40 31.39 0.98 20.10
CA ALA A 40 30.92 0.04 19.09
C ALA A 40 29.61 -0.67 19.50
N ILE A 41 29.52 -1.14 20.75
CA ILE A 41 28.32 -1.81 21.28
C ILE A 41 27.13 -0.85 21.27
N GLY A 42 27.31 0.40 21.71
CA GLY A 42 26.23 1.38 21.70
C GLY A 42 25.75 1.74 20.29
N LEU A 43 26.67 1.87 19.33
CA LEU A 43 26.31 2.13 17.92
C LEU A 43 25.52 0.95 17.32
N LEU A 44 25.95 -0.29 17.58
CA LEU A 44 25.23 -1.49 17.12
C LEU A 44 23.86 -1.60 17.77
N GLY A 45 23.76 -1.35 19.08
CA GLY A 45 22.48 -1.33 19.80
C GLY A 45 21.54 -0.27 19.23
N ALA A 46 22.03 0.95 19.03
CA ALA A 46 21.25 2.03 18.42
C ALA A 46 20.80 1.70 17.00
N LEU A 47 21.65 1.06 16.18
CA LEU A 47 21.28 0.61 14.84
C LEU A 47 20.09 -0.37 14.88
N VAL A 48 20.12 -1.34 15.79
CA VAL A 48 19.00 -2.30 15.95
C VAL A 48 17.72 -1.57 16.36
N VAL A 49 17.79 -0.65 17.34
CA VAL A 49 16.63 0.13 17.77
C VAL A 49 16.11 1.02 16.64
N MET A 50 17.00 1.64 15.85
CA MET A 50 16.64 2.44 14.68
C MET A 50 15.89 1.61 13.64
N ILE A 51 16.35 0.39 13.34
CA ILE A 51 15.69 -0.50 12.38
C ILE A 51 14.31 -0.91 12.88
N ILE A 52 14.19 -1.31 14.15
CA ILE A 52 12.92 -1.74 14.75
C ILE A 52 11.92 -0.57 14.81
N GLY A 53 12.38 0.63 15.20
CA GLY A 53 11.55 1.83 15.30
C GLY A 53 11.16 2.44 13.95
N PHE A 54 11.95 2.18 12.90
CA PHE A 54 11.73 2.80 11.59
C PHE A 54 10.45 2.33 10.93
N ILE A 55 10.12 1.03 11.04
CA ILE A 55 8.91 0.49 10.43
C ILE A 55 7.66 1.15 11.03
N PRO A 56 7.42 1.14 12.37
CA PRO A 56 6.32 1.88 13.00
C PRO A 56 6.27 3.36 12.62
N TYR A 57 7.45 4.00 12.58
CA TYR A 57 7.57 5.39 12.17
C TYR A 57 7.09 5.62 10.73
N LEU A 58 7.46 4.75 9.78
CA LEU A 58 6.98 4.81 8.41
C LEU A 58 5.46 4.66 8.30
N ASN A 59 4.85 3.77 9.10
CA ASN A 59 3.39 3.64 9.11
C ASN A 59 2.70 4.90 9.65
N PHE A 60 3.29 5.53 10.67
CA PHE A 60 2.82 6.80 11.19
C PHE A 60 2.95 7.92 10.14
N ALA A 61 4.14 8.08 9.56
CA ALA A 61 4.41 9.08 8.53
C ALA A 61 3.48 8.90 7.32
N SER A 62 3.30 7.66 6.87
CA SER A 62 2.38 7.27 5.80
C SER A 62 0.94 7.72 6.08
N LYS A 63 0.39 7.35 7.25
CA LYS A 63 -0.98 7.70 7.65
C LYS A 63 -1.18 9.22 7.77
N LYS A 64 -0.13 9.95 8.13
CA LYS A 64 -0.17 11.42 8.30
C LYS A 64 -0.06 12.17 6.97
N VAL A 65 0.85 11.75 6.09
CA VAL A 65 1.12 12.44 4.82
C VAL A 65 0.04 12.14 3.80
N PHE A 66 -0.41 10.89 3.74
CA PHE A 66 -1.37 10.42 2.75
C PHE A 66 -2.77 10.36 3.35
N TYR A 67 -3.19 11.48 3.94
CA TYR A 67 -4.54 11.71 4.44
C TYR A 67 -5.37 12.50 3.41
N PHE A 68 -6.63 12.10 3.27
CA PHE A 68 -7.60 12.66 2.34
C PHE A 68 -8.92 12.81 3.10
N ALA A 69 -9.38 14.05 3.26
CA ALA A 69 -10.66 14.31 3.91
C ALA A 69 -11.82 13.84 3.02
N GLY A 70 -12.85 13.25 3.64
CA GLY A 70 -14.07 12.88 2.95
C GLY A 70 -14.92 14.11 2.58
N GLU A 71 -15.85 13.90 1.65
CA GLU A 71 -16.78 14.91 1.16
C GLU A 71 -18.15 14.75 1.83
N GLY A 72 -18.64 15.81 2.47
CA GLY A 72 -19.97 15.82 3.09
C GLY A 72 -20.05 15.04 4.41
N HIS A 73 -21.24 14.53 4.73
CA HIS A 73 -21.50 13.83 5.99
C HIS A 73 -21.20 12.33 5.86
N PRO A 74 -20.43 11.75 6.80
CA PRO A 74 -20.09 10.34 6.75
C PRO A 74 -21.31 9.44 6.94
N VAL A 75 -21.53 8.53 5.99
CA VAL A 75 -22.56 7.48 6.12
C VAL A 75 -22.18 6.47 7.21
N PRO A 76 -23.13 5.67 7.74
CA PRO A 76 -22.80 4.57 8.65
C PRO A 76 -21.85 3.54 8.02
N GLU A 77 -20.94 2.95 8.79
CA GLU A 77 -19.94 1.98 8.27
C GLU A 77 -20.61 0.84 7.49
N GLU A 78 -21.69 0.27 8.03
CA GLU A 78 -22.41 -0.83 7.41
C GLU A 78 -22.91 -0.47 6.00
N LYS A 79 -23.41 0.76 5.84
CA LYS A 79 -23.85 1.27 4.54
C LYS A 79 -22.68 1.43 3.59
N LEU A 80 -21.55 1.96 4.05
CA LEU A 80 -20.34 2.08 3.23
C LEU A 80 -19.80 0.70 2.79
N ARG A 81 -19.77 -0.28 3.70
CA ARG A 81 -19.39 -1.66 3.39
C ARG A 81 -20.32 -2.26 2.34
N ALA A 82 -21.62 -2.02 2.46
CA ALA A 82 -22.60 -2.49 1.48
C ALA A 82 -22.37 -1.87 0.09
N ILE A 83 -22.14 -0.55 0.01
CA ILE A 83 -21.83 0.16 -1.24
C ILE A 83 -20.60 -0.43 -1.91
N ILE A 84 -19.50 -0.64 -1.15
CA ILE A 84 -18.26 -1.20 -1.71
C ILE A 84 -18.48 -2.65 -2.19
N LYS A 85 -19.24 -3.45 -1.44
CA LYS A 85 -19.54 -4.85 -1.81
C LYS A 85 -20.47 -4.99 -3.02
N ASP A 86 -21.22 -3.94 -3.39
CA ASP A 86 -22.15 -3.99 -4.51
C ASP A 86 -21.47 -4.30 -5.85
N VAL A 87 -20.17 -3.99 -5.98
CA VAL A 87 -19.33 -4.37 -7.13
C VAL A 87 -19.33 -5.88 -7.42
N ASN A 88 -19.61 -6.73 -6.41
CA ASN A 88 -19.71 -8.18 -6.61
C ASN A 88 -20.89 -8.59 -7.48
N ARG A 89 -21.94 -7.75 -7.56
CA ARG A 89 -23.11 -8.00 -8.41
C ARG A 89 -22.87 -7.68 -9.87
N LEU A 90 -21.81 -6.92 -10.16
CA LEU A 90 -21.43 -6.56 -11.52
C LEU A 90 -20.61 -7.68 -12.16
N ASP A 91 -20.72 -7.84 -13.47
CA ASP A 91 -19.91 -8.75 -14.27
C ASP A 91 -18.57 -8.08 -14.65
N VAL A 92 -17.76 -7.78 -13.64
CA VAL A 92 -16.47 -7.08 -13.75
C VAL A 92 -15.33 -7.94 -13.20
N PRO A 93 -14.08 -7.74 -13.66
CA PRO A 93 -12.92 -8.53 -13.23
C PRO A 93 -12.46 -8.29 -11.79
N VAL A 94 -13.20 -7.49 -11.00
CA VAL A 94 -12.88 -7.13 -9.61
C VAL A 94 -13.94 -7.69 -8.67
N TRP A 95 -13.54 -8.05 -7.46
CA TRP A 95 -14.45 -8.45 -6.40
C TRP A 95 -13.95 -7.99 -5.04
N VAL A 96 -14.88 -7.98 -4.08
CA VAL A 96 -14.68 -7.59 -2.69
C VAL A 96 -15.06 -8.76 -1.82
N ARG A 97 -14.15 -9.16 -0.93
CA ARG A 97 -14.42 -10.16 0.09
C ARG A 97 -14.28 -9.56 1.48
N GLU A 98 -15.05 -10.09 2.41
CA GLU A 98 -15.01 -9.69 3.81
C GLU A 98 -14.11 -10.66 4.58
N ARG A 99 -13.14 -10.13 5.33
CA ARG A 99 -12.22 -10.92 6.16
C ARG A 99 -12.19 -10.33 7.56
N GLY A 100 -13.03 -10.88 8.44
CA GLY A 100 -13.19 -10.36 9.80
C GLY A 100 -13.71 -8.92 9.75
N ARG A 101 -12.93 -7.96 10.27
CA ARG A 101 -13.30 -6.53 10.28
C ARG A 101 -12.88 -5.78 9.03
N GLU A 102 -12.15 -6.40 8.12
CA GLU A 102 -11.54 -5.75 6.95
C GLU A 102 -12.27 -6.17 5.66
N LEU A 103 -12.30 -5.27 4.68
CA LEU A 103 -12.68 -5.61 3.31
C LEU A 103 -11.42 -5.75 2.46
N ILE A 104 -11.37 -6.77 1.62
CA ILE A 104 -10.26 -7.01 0.69
C ILE A 104 -10.81 -6.91 -0.72
N VAL A 105 -10.33 -5.94 -1.49
CA VAL A 105 -10.66 -5.76 -2.90
C VAL A 105 -9.53 -6.33 -3.75
N THR A 106 -9.85 -7.21 -4.69
CA THR A 106 -8.84 -7.85 -5.55
C THR A 106 -9.46 -8.29 -6.87
N TRP A 107 -8.62 -8.78 -7.79
CA TRP A 107 -9.05 -9.32 -9.07
C TRP A 107 -9.76 -10.67 -8.90
N ARG A 108 -10.72 -10.98 -9.77
CA ARG A 108 -11.44 -12.27 -9.83
C ARG A 108 -10.58 -13.36 -10.48
N TYR A 109 -9.39 -13.59 -9.95
CA TYR A 109 -8.43 -14.50 -10.58
C TYR A 109 -8.74 -16.01 -10.42
N VAL A 110 -9.73 -16.36 -9.60
CA VAL A 110 -10.19 -17.74 -9.37
C VAL A 110 -11.35 -18.11 -10.29
N ASP A 111 -11.99 -17.13 -10.91
CA ASP A 111 -13.10 -17.35 -11.85
C ASP A 111 -12.53 -17.75 -13.22
N ALA A 112 -12.98 -18.88 -13.76
CA ALA A 112 -12.49 -19.43 -15.04
C ALA A 112 -12.59 -18.43 -16.20
N LYS A 113 -13.63 -17.59 -16.22
CA LYS A 113 -13.85 -16.56 -17.25
C LYS A 113 -12.72 -15.53 -17.29
N TRP A 114 -12.26 -15.13 -16.10
CA TRP A 114 -11.20 -14.13 -15.96
C TRP A 114 -9.83 -14.78 -15.90
N TRP A 115 -9.74 -16.03 -15.45
CA TRP A 115 -8.50 -16.80 -15.36
C TRP A 115 -7.82 -16.94 -16.71
N GLU A 116 -8.54 -17.23 -17.79
CA GLU A 116 -7.92 -17.35 -19.12
C GLU A 116 -7.28 -16.02 -19.55
N ILE A 117 -7.96 -14.91 -19.32
CA ILE A 117 -7.46 -13.56 -19.65
C ILE A 117 -6.23 -13.22 -18.79
N LEU A 118 -6.28 -13.53 -17.49
CA LEU A 118 -5.22 -13.23 -16.52
C LEU A 118 -3.98 -14.14 -16.70
N ALA A 119 -4.19 -15.42 -17.03
CA ALA A 119 -3.14 -16.40 -17.27
C ALA A 119 -2.41 -16.14 -18.59
N HIS A 120 -3.13 -15.78 -19.66
CA HIS A 120 -2.52 -15.37 -20.93
C HIS A 120 -1.71 -14.08 -20.80
N ALA A 121 -2.11 -13.17 -19.89
CA ALA A 121 -1.34 -11.96 -19.56
C ALA A 121 -0.08 -12.23 -18.70
N GLY A 122 0.18 -13.48 -18.29
CA GLY A 122 1.41 -13.85 -17.59
C GLY A 122 1.56 -13.25 -16.18
N LEU A 123 0.46 -12.96 -15.49
CA LEU A 123 0.44 -12.27 -14.20
C LEU A 123 1.23 -13.01 -13.10
N LYS A 124 2.45 -12.59 -12.78
CA LYS A 124 3.23 -13.21 -11.69
C LYS A 124 2.84 -12.73 -10.28
N ARG A 125 1.98 -11.71 -10.18
CA ARG A 125 1.63 -11.04 -8.93
C ARG A 125 0.16 -10.59 -8.95
N VAL A 126 -0.49 -10.69 -7.79
CA VAL A 126 -1.86 -10.26 -7.55
C VAL A 126 -1.87 -9.12 -6.53
N TYR A 127 -2.60 -8.07 -6.86
CA TYR A 127 -2.84 -6.94 -5.99
C TYR A 127 -4.11 -7.14 -5.15
N GLU A 128 -4.00 -6.89 -3.85
CA GLU A 128 -5.10 -6.82 -2.91
C GLU A 128 -5.07 -5.44 -2.22
N LEU A 129 -6.21 -4.77 -2.20
CA LEU A 129 -6.42 -3.57 -1.41
C LEU A 129 -7.18 -3.95 -0.14
N HIS A 130 -6.51 -3.84 1.00
CA HIS A 130 -7.09 -4.11 2.31
C HIS A 130 -7.64 -2.79 2.88
N ILE A 131 -8.90 -2.81 3.29
CA ILE A 131 -9.62 -1.66 3.80
C ILE A 131 -9.99 -1.94 5.25
N LYS A 132 -9.46 -1.13 6.16
CA LYS A 132 -9.82 -1.15 7.59
C LYS A 132 -10.64 0.09 7.92
N PHE A 133 -11.81 -0.11 8.51
CA PHE A 133 -12.70 0.99 8.90
C PHE A 133 -12.49 1.34 10.38
N ASP A 134 -12.49 2.64 10.69
CA ASP A 134 -12.54 3.20 12.03
C ASP A 134 -13.81 4.05 12.13
N ASP A 135 -14.89 3.45 12.63
CA ASP A 135 -16.20 4.10 12.73
C ASP A 135 -16.23 5.30 13.69
N ARG A 136 -15.34 5.32 14.70
CA ARG A 136 -15.27 6.45 15.66
C ARG A 136 -14.71 7.69 14.99
N LYS A 137 -13.70 7.53 14.15
CA LYS A 137 -13.07 8.65 13.43
C LYS A 137 -13.66 8.89 12.04
N LYS A 138 -14.51 7.98 11.56
CA LYS A 138 -15.02 7.96 10.17
C LYS A 138 -13.87 7.97 9.16
N GLU A 139 -12.87 7.12 9.44
CA GLU A 139 -11.65 6.98 8.64
C GLU A 139 -11.52 5.56 8.08
N ALA A 140 -11.16 5.45 6.81
CA ALA A 140 -10.75 4.20 6.18
C ALA A 140 -9.24 4.18 5.98
N THR A 141 -8.60 3.12 6.45
CA THR A 141 -7.17 2.86 6.20
C THR A 141 -7.04 1.89 5.02
N LEU A 142 -6.46 2.38 3.93
CA LEU A 142 -6.16 1.61 2.74
C LEU A 142 -4.73 1.07 2.81
N ILE A 143 -4.58 -0.24 2.63
CA ILE A 143 -3.28 -0.92 2.66
C ILE A 143 -3.13 -1.72 1.37
N ASP A 144 -2.13 -1.35 0.59
CA ASP A 144 -1.75 -2.06 -0.63
C ASP A 144 -0.99 -3.34 -0.22
N VAL A 145 -1.44 -4.48 -0.73
CA VAL A 145 -0.80 -5.79 -0.53
C VAL A 145 -0.57 -6.43 -1.88
N GLU A 146 0.69 -6.71 -2.21
CA GLU A 146 1.03 -7.47 -3.41
C GLU A 146 1.44 -8.90 -3.01
N LYS A 147 0.90 -9.89 -3.71
CA LYS A 147 1.19 -11.31 -3.50
C LYS A 147 1.73 -11.92 -4.77
N SER A 148 2.85 -12.64 -4.70
CA SER A 148 3.35 -13.41 -5.83
C SER A 148 2.47 -14.65 -6.07
N VAL A 149 2.09 -14.86 -7.32
CA VAL A 149 1.28 -16.00 -7.76
C VAL A 149 2.06 -16.81 -8.79
N SER A 150 2.13 -18.12 -8.57
CA SER A 150 2.55 -19.09 -9.59
C SER A 150 1.33 -19.85 -10.08
N TRP A 151 0.98 -19.70 -11.36
CA TRP A 151 -0.07 -20.49 -12.00
C TRP A 151 0.46 -21.88 -12.35
N ARG A 152 -0.20 -22.95 -11.90
CA ARG A 152 -0.08 -24.28 -12.51
C ARG A 152 -1.41 -24.63 -13.18
N ALA A 153 -1.38 -25.65 -14.04
CA ALA A 153 -2.46 -26.04 -14.95
C ALA A 153 -3.86 -26.04 -14.29
N GLY A 154 -4.65 -24.98 -14.55
CA GLY A 154 -6.06 -24.87 -14.19
C GLY A 154 -6.41 -23.81 -13.12
N PRO A 155 -7.71 -23.44 -13.00
CA PRO A 155 -8.20 -22.39 -12.09
C PRO A 155 -8.11 -22.77 -10.60
N THR A 156 -7.86 -24.04 -10.27
CA THR A 156 -7.94 -24.58 -8.91
C THR A 156 -6.61 -24.58 -8.15
N GLU A 157 -5.48 -24.40 -8.85
CA GLU A 157 -4.13 -24.51 -8.24
C GLU A 157 -3.37 -23.19 -8.20
N VAL A 158 -3.89 -22.22 -7.44
CA VAL A 158 -3.17 -20.97 -7.13
C VAL A 158 -2.32 -21.18 -5.87
N ARG A 159 -1.01 -21.38 -6.01
CA ARG A 159 -0.07 -21.33 -4.87
C ARG A 159 0.39 -19.90 -4.63
N LEU A 160 -0.03 -19.33 -3.50
CA LEU A 160 0.48 -18.05 -2.99
C LEU A 160 1.82 -18.30 -2.29
N TYR A 161 2.93 -17.88 -2.90
CA TYR A 161 4.24 -17.96 -2.25
C TYR A 161 4.52 -16.69 -1.45
N GLY A 162 5.00 -16.89 -0.22
CA GLY A 162 5.23 -15.87 0.80
C GLY A 162 6.30 -14.85 0.41
N GLY A 163 5.86 -13.75 -0.17
CA GLY A 163 6.52 -12.46 -0.16
C GLY A 163 5.43 -11.41 -0.04
N PHE A 164 5.04 -11.07 1.20
CA PHE A 164 4.05 -10.03 1.44
C PHE A 164 4.75 -8.68 1.36
N PHE A 165 4.66 -8.00 0.22
CA PHE A 165 4.95 -6.57 0.22
C PHE A 165 3.70 -5.86 0.73
N ARG A 166 3.80 -5.31 1.95
CA ARG A 166 2.83 -4.37 2.48
C ARG A 166 3.49 -3.00 2.49
N GLY A 167 2.92 -2.05 1.77
CA GLY A 167 3.51 -0.72 1.64
C GLY A 167 2.80 0.08 0.58
N ILE A 168 2.93 1.40 0.61
CA ILE A 168 2.32 2.26 -0.39
C ILE A 168 2.97 1.97 -1.75
N ILE A 169 2.22 1.37 -2.67
CA ILE A 169 2.68 1.19 -4.05
C ILE A 169 2.49 2.55 -4.76
N PHE A 170 3.42 3.47 -4.50
CA PHE A 170 3.73 4.62 -5.36
C PHE A 170 5.19 4.55 -5.84
N ALA A 171 6.07 3.85 -5.12
CA ALA A 171 7.52 3.82 -5.39
C ALA A 171 7.90 3.06 -6.68
N TYR A 172 7.07 2.13 -7.16
CA TYR A 172 7.35 1.41 -8.41
C TYR A 172 7.02 2.24 -9.68
N GLU A 173 6.26 3.32 -9.55
CA GLU A 173 5.86 4.18 -10.69
C GLU A 173 6.73 5.42 -10.86
N ILE A 174 7.38 5.91 -9.79
CA ILE A 174 8.34 7.03 -9.89
C ILE A 174 9.54 6.64 -10.77
N GLY A 175 9.99 5.38 -10.72
CA GLY A 175 11.06 4.88 -11.59
C GLY A 175 10.64 4.62 -13.05
N LYS A 176 9.36 4.29 -13.29
CA LYS A 176 8.83 4.08 -14.65
C LYS A 176 8.43 5.38 -15.35
N GLN A 177 8.04 6.41 -14.61
CA GLN A 177 7.75 7.73 -15.19
C GLN A 177 9.01 8.47 -15.67
N TRP A 178 10.22 7.98 -15.35
CA TRP A 178 11.50 8.51 -15.85
C TRP A 178 12.20 7.60 -16.89
N GLY A 179 11.44 6.74 -17.60
CA GLY A 179 12.01 5.90 -18.67
C GLY A 179 11.03 5.55 -19.79
N ILE A 180 11.03 6.36 -20.86
CA ILE A 180 10.95 6.04 -22.31
C ILE A 180 10.06 4.81 -22.67
N LYS A 181 8.96 4.95 -23.43
CA LYS A 181 8.97 5.13 -24.90
C LYS A 181 7.79 5.96 -25.42
N GLU A 182 8.16 6.94 -26.23
CA GLU A 182 7.40 7.48 -27.34
C GLU A 182 7.25 6.40 -28.42
N ASN A 183 6.03 5.94 -28.68
CA ASN A 183 5.56 5.64 -30.02
C ASN A 183 4.07 5.32 -30.01
N PHE A 184 3.29 6.23 -30.59
CA PHE A 184 1.89 6.09 -30.96
C PHE A 184 1.72 4.95 -32.01
N GLN A 185 1.76 3.70 -31.58
CA GLN A 185 1.21 2.59 -32.36
C GLN A 185 0.13 1.86 -31.55
N LEU A 186 -1.12 2.10 -31.95
CA LEU A 186 -2.29 1.34 -31.53
C LEU A 186 -2.12 -0.11 -32.00
N GLY A 187 -1.71 -0.99 -31.09
CA GLY A 187 -1.44 -2.40 -31.39
C GLY A 187 -2.04 -3.34 -30.37
N LYS A 188 -3.16 -3.97 -30.75
CA LYS A 188 -3.77 -5.21 -30.23
C LYS A 188 -4.18 -5.24 -28.74
N VAL A 189 -5.38 -5.77 -28.52
CA VAL A 189 -6.12 -5.94 -27.25
C VAL A 189 -5.44 -6.91 -26.24
N TYR A 190 -4.13 -7.19 -26.36
CA TYR A 190 -3.43 -8.21 -25.57
C TYR A 190 -2.49 -7.68 -24.49
N ASP A 191 -2.40 -6.37 -24.29
CA ASP A 191 -1.44 -5.75 -23.35
C ASP A 191 -2.16 -5.04 -22.19
N TYR A 192 -3.15 -5.70 -21.58
CA TYR A 192 -3.84 -5.16 -20.41
C TYR A 192 -2.91 -5.20 -19.20
N LYS A 193 -2.34 -4.04 -18.86
CA LYS A 193 -1.50 -3.87 -17.66
C LYS A 193 -2.42 -3.72 -16.45
N PHE A 194 -2.69 -4.80 -15.74
CA PHE A 194 -3.41 -4.77 -14.47
C PHE A 194 -2.67 -3.85 -13.48
N THR A 195 -3.12 -2.60 -13.38
CA THR A 195 -2.48 -1.60 -12.53
C THR A 195 -3.23 -1.50 -11.20
N PRO A 196 -2.53 -1.38 -10.05
CA PRO A 196 -3.16 -1.18 -8.74
C PRO A 196 -4.18 -0.04 -8.70
N GLN A 197 -3.97 1.00 -9.52
CA GLN A 197 -4.76 2.22 -9.61
C GLN A 197 -6.18 1.97 -10.08
N GLU A 198 -6.41 0.94 -10.89
CA GLU A 198 -7.74 0.57 -11.41
C GLU A 198 -8.67 0.06 -10.31
N ILE A 199 -8.12 -0.58 -9.28
CA ILE A 199 -8.88 -0.98 -8.09
C ILE A 199 -8.89 0.17 -7.06
N LYS A 200 -7.74 0.78 -6.84
CA LYS A 200 -7.52 1.75 -5.75
C LYS A 200 -8.32 3.04 -5.94
N THR A 201 -8.35 3.59 -7.14
CA THR A 201 -8.96 4.90 -7.41
C THR A 201 -10.48 4.86 -7.25
N PRO A 202 -11.22 3.89 -7.85
CA PRO A 202 -12.67 3.83 -7.67
C PRO A 202 -13.09 3.56 -6.21
N VAL A 203 -12.35 2.70 -5.50
CA VAL A 203 -12.60 2.41 -4.08
C VAL A 203 -12.37 3.66 -3.23
N MET A 204 -11.24 4.33 -3.41
CA MET A 204 -10.93 5.57 -2.67
C MET A 204 -12.00 6.64 -2.92
N ASN A 205 -12.36 6.87 -4.18
CA ASN A 205 -13.38 7.86 -4.55
C ASN A 205 -14.75 7.50 -3.95
N SER A 206 -15.10 6.22 -3.92
CA SER A 206 -16.35 5.76 -3.31
C SER A 206 -16.38 6.05 -1.81
N ILE A 207 -15.26 5.84 -1.10
CA ILE A 207 -15.16 6.15 0.33
C ILE A 207 -15.25 7.67 0.57
N LEU A 208 -14.46 8.45 -0.16
CA LEU A 208 -14.41 9.90 0.00
C LEU A 208 -15.76 10.57 -0.26
N ARG A 209 -16.46 10.18 -1.34
CA ARG A 209 -17.79 10.71 -1.68
C ARG A 209 -18.89 10.36 -0.69
N ASN A 210 -18.66 9.35 0.14
CA ASN A 210 -19.58 8.94 1.21
C ASN A 210 -19.20 9.55 2.57
N GLY A 211 -18.38 10.62 2.58
CA GLY A 211 -18.03 11.42 3.75
C GLY A 211 -16.95 10.83 4.65
N TRP A 212 -16.36 9.69 4.29
CA TRP A 212 -15.28 9.07 5.07
C TRP A 212 -13.92 9.58 4.61
N ALA A 213 -13.06 9.89 5.57
CA ALA A 213 -11.68 10.22 5.26
C ALA A 213 -10.89 8.96 4.90
N VAL A 214 -9.92 9.09 4.00
CA VAL A 214 -9.03 8.01 3.58
C VAL A 214 -7.62 8.31 4.03
N ARG A 215 -6.94 7.31 4.59
CA ARG A 215 -5.50 7.33 4.80
C ARG A 215 -4.84 6.07 4.27
N PHE A 216 -3.59 6.20 3.86
CA PHE A 216 -2.79 5.03 3.48
C PHE A 216 -1.96 4.52 4.65
N GLY A 217 -1.87 3.19 4.77
CA GLY A 217 -1.13 2.51 5.82
C GLY A 217 -0.27 1.38 5.29
N ILE A 218 0.63 0.90 6.14
CA ILE A 218 1.50 -0.25 5.85
C ILE A 218 0.95 -1.52 6.53
N TRP A 219 0.19 -1.38 7.62
CA TRP A 219 -0.58 -2.46 8.28
C TRP A 219 -1.68 -1.92 9.19
#